data_AF-A0A7I7UJ48-F1
#
_entry.id   AF-A0A7I7UJ48-F1
#
_cell.length_a   1.000
_cell.length_b   1.000
_cell.length_c   1.000
_cell.angle_alpha   90.00
_cell.angle_beta   90.00
_cell.angle_gamma   90.00
#
_symmetry.space_group_name_H-M   'P 1'
#
loop_
_entity.id
_entity.type
_entity.pdbx_description
1 polymer ?
#
loop_
_entity_poly.entity_id
_entity_poly.type
_entity_poly.pdbx_seq_one_letter_code
_entity_poly.pdbx_strand_id
1 'polypeptide(L)'
;MRATETKSIPIRKGTVMQPGGTPPGGQPDMSALLAQAQQVQQQLMEAQEALANAQVHGQAGGGLVQVTMKGSGEVVAVSIDPKVIDPEDPETLQDLIVGAISDAAKQVTILAHDRLGPLASGMGDLGLPGM
;
A
#
# COMPACT_ATOMS: atom_id res chain seq x y z
N MET A 1 -42.80 -16.69 -80.73
CA MET A 1 -41.59 -17.41 -81.19
C MET A 1 -40.47 -16.39 -81.32
N ARG A 2 -39.31 -16.68 -80.70
CA ARG A 2 -38.05 -15.92 -80.71
C ARG A 2 -38.04 -14.63 -79.88
N ALA A 3 -36.97 -14.24 -79.21
CA ALA A 3 -35.81 -14.91 -78.63
C ALA A 3 -35.16 -13.81 -77.78
N THR A 4 -34.60 -14.20 -76.65
CA THR A 4 -33.69 -13.44 -75.81
C THR A 4 -32.57 -12.79 -76.61
N GLU A 5 -32.19 -11.54 -76.32
CA GLU A 5 -30.76 -11.18 -76.30
C GLU A 5 -30.47 -9.99 -75.38
N THR A 6 -29.67 -10.32 -74.37
CA THR A 6 -29.05 -9.51 -73.33
C THR A 6 -28.05 -8.54 -73.93
N LYS A 7 -28.08 -7.26 -73.51
CA LYS A 7 -26.93 -6.35 -73.68
C LYS A 7 -26.65 -5.58 -72.39
N SER A 8 -25.90 -6.25 -71.54
CA SER A 8 -24.82 -5.79 -70.66
C SER A 8 -24.75 -4.30 -70.33
N ILE A 9 -25.09 -4.01 -69.07
CA ILE A 9 -24.86 -2.75 -68.36
C ILE A 9 -23.45 -2.81 -67.74
N PRO A 10 -22.56 -1.80 -67.90
CA PRO A 10 -21.32 -1.76 -67.14
C PRO A 10 -21.59 -1.33 -65.69
N ILE A 11 -21.41 -2.28 -64.78
CA ILE A 11 -21.33 -2.13 -63.33
C ILE A 11 -20.31 -1.04 -62.94
N ARG A 12 -20.79 0.04 -62.29
CA ARG A 12 -19.91 1.03 -61.64
C ARG A 12 -19.13 0.32 -60.54
N LYS A 13 -17.80 0.50 -60.56
CA LYS A 13 -16.85 0.05 -59.54
C LYS A 13 -17.43 0.26 -58.14
N GLY A 14 -17.57 -0.83 -57.40
CA GLY A 14 -18.00 -0.82 -56.02
C GLY A 14 -17.13 0.11 -55.18
N THR A 15 -17.79 1.06 -54.53
CA THR A 15 -17.27 1.64 -53.29
C THR A 15 -17.26 0.51 -52.28
N VAL A 16 -16.10 -0.13 -52.13
CA VAL A 16 -15.86 -1.05 -51.02
C VAL A 16 -15.75 -0.17 -49.77
N MET A 17 -16.87 0.03 -49.08
CA MET A 17 -16.84 0.47 -47.69
C MET A 17 -16.22 -0.68 -46.90
N GLN A 18 -14.95 -0.53 -46.55
CA GLN A 18 -14.20 -1.47 -45.73
C GLN A 18 -14.67 -1.28 -44.26
N PRO A 19 -15.19 -2.31 -43.59
CA PRO A 19 -15.55 -2.20 -42.18
C PRO A 19 -14.31 -2.43 -41.31
N GLY A 20 -14.11 -1.56 -40.33
CA GLY A 20 -13.37 -1.90 -39.11
C GLY A 20 -11.86 -2.05 -39.22
N GLY A 21 -11.15 -0.93 -39.39
CA GLY A 21 -9.80 -0.81 -38.85
C GLY A 21 -9.90 -0.20 -37.45
N THR A 22 -10.02 -1.01 -36.41
CA THR A 22 -9.69 -0.56 -35.06
C THR A 22 -8.26 -0.01 -35.12
N PRO A 23 -7.97 1.22 -34.68
CA PRO A 23 -6.59 1.69 -34.60
C PRO A 23 -5.80 0.64 -33.80
N PRO A 24 -4.57 0.26 -34.20
CA PRO A 24 -3.71 -0.50 -33.31
C PRO A 24 -3.44 0.41 -32.11
N GLY A 25 -4.21 0.19 -31.04
CA GLY A 25 -3.91 0.73 -29.74
C GLY A 25 -2.48 0.31 -29.42
N GLY A 26 -1.61 1.30 -29.20
CA GLY A 26 -0.35 1.04 -28.53
C GLY A 26 -0.69 0.24 -27.28
N GLN A 27 -0.24 -1.02 -27.25
CA GLN A 27 -0.31 -1.78 -26.01
C GLN A 27 0.41 -0.91 -24.98
N PRO A 28 -0.21 -0.57 -23.83
CA PRO A 28 0.50 0.13 -22.78
C PRO A 28 1.81 -0.63 -22.54
N ASP A 29 2.94 0.10 -22.51
CA ASP A 29 4.30 -0.44 -22.48
C ASP A 29 4.44 -1.49 -21.37
N MET A 30 4.17 -2.76 -21.71
CA MET A 30 4.06 -3.85 -20.75
C MET A 30 5.39 -4.08 -20.03
N SER A 31 6.50 -3.74 -20.69
CA SER A 31 7.84 -3.72 -20.12
C SER A 31 8.02 -2.62 -19.06
N ALA A 32 7.45 -1.43 -19.25
CA ALA A 32 7.52 -0.34 -18.27
C ALA A 32 6.66 -0.65 -17.04
N LEU A 33 5.47 -1.24 -17.24
CA LEU A 33 4.61 -1.69 -16.14
C LEU A 33 5.28 -2.80 -15.32
N LEU A 34 5.92 -3.78 -15.97
CA LEU A 34 6.66 -4.84 -15.28
C LEU A 34 7.81 -4.28 -14.44
N ALA A 35 8.57 -3.34 -14.99
CA ALA A 35 9.66 -2.69 -14.26
C ALA A 35 9.16 -1.91 -13.04
N GLN A 36 8.05 -1.18 -13.18
CA GLN A 36 7.42 -0.46 -12.08
C GLN A 36 6.90 -1.42 -10.99
N ALA A 37 6.29 -2.54 -11.38
CA ALA A 37 5.81 -3.56 -10.44
C ALA A 37 6.96 -4.19 -9.63
N GLN A 38 8.08 -4.51 -10.28
CA GLN A 38 9.28 -5.03 -9.58
C GLN A 38 9.83 -4.02 -8.57
N GLN A 39 9.87 -2.74 -8.94
CA GLN A 39 10.31 -1.68 -8.03
C GLN A 39 9.38 -1.54 -6.81
N VAL A 40 8.07 -1.57 -7.01
CA VAL A 40 7.09 -1.53 -5.91
C VAL A 40 7.24 -2.75 -4.99
N GLN A 41 7.44 -3.94 -5.56
CA GLN A 41 7.67 -5.15 -4.77
C GLN A 41 8.90 -5.02 -3.87
N GLN A 42 10.02 -4.51 -4.41
CA GLN A 42 11.26 -4.28 -3.66
C GLN A 42 11.05 -3.23 -2.55
N GLN A 43 10.42 -2.11 -2.88
CA GLN A 43 10.12 -1.04 -1.91
C GLN A 43 9.21 -1.53 -0.78
N LEU A 44 8.26 -2.41 -1.07
CA LEU A 44 7.39 -2.99 -0.05
C LEU A 44 8.17 -3.88 0.92
N MET A 45 9.10 -4.72 0.43
CA MET A 45 9.95 -5.55 1.29
C MET A 45 10.84 -4.69 2.18
N GLU A 46 11.50 -3.68 1.61
CA GLU A 46 12.35 -2.75 2.36
C GLU A 46 11.54 -1.95 3.39
N ALA A 47 10.34 -1.50 3.04
CA ALA A 47 9.47 -0.78 3.95
C ALA A 47 8.97 -1.66 5.11
N GLN A 48 8.66 -2.93 4.86
CA GLN A 48 8.29 -3.88 5.91
C GLN A 48 9.45 -4.13 6.88
N GLU A 49 10.67 -4.35 6.36
CA GLU A 49 11.86 -4.54 7.19
C GLU A 49 12.22 -3.28 7.98
N ALA A 50 12.15 -2.11 7.34
CA ALA A 50 12.38 -0.83 7.99
C ALA A 50 11.34 -0.53 9.07
N LEU A 51 10.06 -0.87 8.83
CA LEU A 51 8.99 -0.74 9.81
C LEU A 51 9.26 -1.66 11.02
N ALA A 52 9.60 -2.93 10.79
CA ALA A 52 9.85 -3.89 11.86
C ALA A 52 10.99 -3.44 12.80
N ASN A 53 12.01 -2.78 12.26
CA ASN A 53 13.17 -2.30 13.03
C ASN A 53 13.03 -0.88 13.57
N ALA A 54 12.10 -0.09 13.04
CA ALA A 54 11.87 1.27 13.52
C ALA A 54 11.39 1.27 14.97
N GLN A 55 11.85 2.23 15.75
CA GLN A 55 11.48 2.37 17.16
C GLN A 55 10.47 3.50 17.32
N VAL A 56 9.49 3.26 18.18
CA VAL A 56 8.54 4.26 18.66
C VAL A 56 8.62 4.34 20.17
N HIS A 57 8.18 5.48 20.70
CA HIS A 57 8.15 5.75 22.13
C HIS A 57 6.71 5.97 22.56
N GLY A 58 6.29 5.21 23.57
CA GLY A 58 5.04 5.45 24.27
C GLY A 58 5.30 5.95 25.68
N GLN A 59 4.36 6.70 26.23
CA GLN A 59 4.52 7.29 27.56
C GLN A 59 3.22 7.31 28.38
N ALA A 60 3.38 7.35 29.70
CA ALA A 60 2.29 7.56 30.65
C ALA A 60 2.72 8.48 31.80
N GLY A 61 1.73 9.01 32.53
CA GLY A 61 1.96 9.88 33.69
C GLY A 61 2.70 11.17 33.35
N GLY A 62 2.56 11.69 32.12
CA GLY A 62 3.31 12.87 31.68
C GLY A 62 4.80 12.62 31.41
N GLY A 63 5.17 11.38 31.09
CA GLY A 63 6.55 10.98 30.78
C GLY A 63 7.30 10.35 31.95
N LEU A 64 6.63 10.12 33.08
CA LEU A 64 7.17 9.39 34.24
C LEU A 64 7.46 7.92 33.93
N VAL A 65 6.71 7.32 33.01
CA VAL A 65 7.03 6.02 32.43
C VAL A 65 7.10 6.17 30.91
N GLN A 66 8.20 5.68 30.32
CA GLN A 66 8.42 5.64 28.88
C GLN A 66 8.78 4.23 28.44
N VAL A 67 8.18 3.79 27.34
CA VAL A 67 8.40 2.49 26.73
C VAL A 67 8.91 2.69 25.31
N THR A 68 10.01 2.04 24.97
CA THR A 68 10.49 1.97 23.59
C THR A 68 10.07 0.64 22.98
N MET A 69 9.35 0.69 21.88
CA MET A 69 8.82 -0.48 21.18
C MET A 69 9.26 -0.44 19.72
N LYS A 70 9.64 -1.58 19.15
CA LYS A 70 9.88 -1.70 17.71
C LYS A 70 8.55 -1.78 16.95
N GLY A 71 8.56 -1.47 15.66
CA GLY A 71 7.38 -1.66 14.80
C GLY A 71 6.96 -3.12 14.64
N SER A 72 7.81 -4.07 15.02
CA SER A 72 7.44 -5.49 15.20
C SER A 72 6.53 -5.76 16.42
N GLY A 73 6.37 -4.79 17.31
CA GLY A 73 5.69 -4.93 18.60
C GLY A 73 6.59 -5.37 19.75
N GLU A 74 7.88 -5.61 19.51
CA GLU A 74 8.84 -5.97 20.55
C GLU A 74 9.16 -4.76 21.45
N VAL A 75 8.98 -4.90 22.77
CA VAL A 75 9.41 -3.90 23.75
C VAL A 75 10.91 -4.06 24.01
N VAL A 76 11.69 -3.01 23.74
CA VAL A 76 13.17 -3.06 23.84
C VAL A 76 13.72 -2.28 25.02
N ALA A 77 12.97 -1.31 25.56
CA ALA A 77 13.37 -0.57 26.74
C ALA A 77 12.17 -0.04 27.50
N VAL A 78 12.32 0.07 28.82
CA VAL A 78 11.39 0.75 29.72
C VAL A 78 12.21 1.67 30.62
N SER A 79 11.80 2.94 30.70
CA SER A 79 12.37 3.94 31.60
C SER A 79 11.29 4.39 32.58
N ILE A 80 11.63 4.41 33.86
CA ILE A 80 10.71 4.73 34.95
C ILE A 80 11.38 5.82 35.80
N ASP A 81 10.69 6.93 35.99
CA ASP A 81 11.12 8.01 36.88
C ASP A 81 11.04 7.51 38.34
N PRO A 82 12.09 7.70 39.16
CA PRO A 82 12.09 7.28 40.56
C PRO A 82 10.91 7.82 41.39
N LYS A 83 10.31 8.95 40.99
CA LYS A 83 9.15 9.54 41.66
C LYS A 83 7.91 8.66 41.69
N VAL A 84 7.80 7.71 40.77
CA VAL A 84 6.67 6.76 40.71
C VAL A 84 7.01 5.39 41.27
N ILE A 85 8.21 5.23 41.85
CA ILE A 85 8.63 3.99 42.50
C ILE A 85 8.33 4.11 44.00
N ASP A 86 7.08 3.82 44.36
CA ASP A 86 6.63 3.76 45.74
C ASP A 86 6.35 2.30 46.15
N PRO A 87 7.09 1.72 47.10
CA PRO A 87 6.83 0.36 47.58
C PRO A 87 5.49 0.20 48.30
N GLU A 88 4.88 1.30 48.78
CA GLU A 88 3.56 1.27 49.43
C GLU A 88 2.42 1.39 48.41
N ASP A 89 2.70 1.81 47.17
CA ASP A 89 1.74 1.93 46.06
C ASP A 89 2.26 1.36 44.73
N PRO A 90 2.40 0.02 44.62
CA PRO A 90 2.82 -0.62 43.37
C PRO A 90 1.74 -0.59 42.29
N GLU A 91 0.47 -0.32 42.64
CA GLU A 91 -0.67 -0.34 41.70
C GLU A 91 -0.58 0.84 40.73
N THR A 92 -0.27 2.04 41.24
CA THR A 92 -0.05 3.22 40.39
C THR A 92 1.05 3.00 39.37
N LEU A 93 2.19 2.37 39.76
CA LEU A 93 3.27 2.09 38.84
C LEU A 93 2.86 1.09 37.74
N GLN A 94 2.11 0.05 38.11
CA GLN A 94 1.60 -0.94 37.16
C GLN A 94 0.68 -0.30 36.12
N ASP A 95 -0.24 0.56 36.56
CA ASP A 95 -1.16 1.28 35.66
C ASP A 95 -0.42 2.19 34.68
N LEU A 96 0.63 2.89 35.15
CA LEU A 96 1.47 3.71 34.30
C LEU A 96 2.20 2.89 33.24
N ILE A 97 2.74 1.71 33.61
CA ILE A 97 3.40 0.81 32.64
C ILE A 97 2.41 0.34 31.58
N VAL A 98 1.21 -0.09 31.97
CA VAL A 98 0.15 -0.51 31.02
C VAL A 98 -0.22 0.64 30.09
N GLY A 99 -0.36 1.85 30.63
CA GLY A 99 -0.63 3.06 29.86
C GLY A 99 0.46 3.34 28.82
N ALA A 100 1.73 3.27 29.21
CA ALA A 100 2.86 3.56 28.33
C ALA A 100 3.02 2.51 27.22
N ILE A 101 2.79 1.22 27.52
CA ILE A 101 2.78 0.15 26.51
C ILE A 101 1.63 0.35 25.53
N SER A 102 0.44 0.69 26.03
CA SER A 102 -0.74 0.94 25.18
C SER A 102 -0.52 2.14 24.26
N ASP A 103 0.13 3.19 24.75
CA ASP A 103 0.52 4.35 23.94
C ASP A 103 1.57 3.96 22.88
N ALA A 104 2.59 3.20 23.24
CA ALA A 104 3.60 2.70 22.29
C ALA A 104 2.98 1.86 21.17
N ALA A 105 2.03 0.97 21.50
CA ALA A 105 1.31 0.16 20.50
C ALA A 105 0.49 1.02 19.52
N LYS A 106 -0.12 2.11 20.00
CA LYS A 106 -0.78 3.10 19.12
C LYS A 106 0.23 3.76 18.19
N GLN A 107 1.40 4.16 18.71
CA GLN A 107 2.46 4.75 17.88
C GLN A 107 2.98 3.77 16.82
N VAL A 108 3.11 2.48 17.13
CA VAL A 108 3.43 1.44 16.11
C VAL A 108 2.40 1.43 14.99
N THR A 109 1.11 1.50 15.34
CA THR A 109 0.01 1.48 14.36
C THR A 109 0.04 2.71 13.45
N ILE A 110 0.30 3.89 14.02
CA ILE A 110 0.46 5.15 13.27
C ILE A 110 1.67 5.04 12.34
N LEU A 111 2.82 4.60 12.85
CA LEU A 111 4.03 4.43 12.06
C LEU A 111 3.83 3.45 10.90
N ALA A 112 3.12 2.34 11.13
CA ALA A 112 2.80 1.36 10.09
C ALA A 112 1.93 1.99 9.00
N HIS A 113 0.91 2.76 9.37
CA HIS A 113 0.06 3.47 8.43
C HIS A 113 0.86 4.50 7.61
N ASP A 114 1.75 5.26 8.24
CA ASP A 114 2.57 6.28 7.57
C ASP A 114 3.58 5.67 6.59
N ARG A 115 4.15 4.51 6.92
CA ARG A 115 5.17 3.83 6.10
C ARG A 115 4.56 3.01 4.96
N LEU A 116 3.45 2.33 5.21
CA LEU A 116 2.84 1.39 4.24
C LEU A 116 1.68 2.01 3.46
N GLY A 117 0.97 3.00 4.03
CA GLY A 117 -0.20 3.63 3.40
C GLY A 117 0.07 4.21 2.00
N PRO A 118 1.17 4.98 1.80
CA PRO A 118 1.52 5.49 0.48
C PRO A 118 1.84 4.38 -0.54
N LEU A 119 2.52 3.31 -0.11
CA LEU A 119 2.87 2.17 -0.97
C LEU A 119 1.63 1.35 -1.36
N ALA A 120 0.74 1.11 -0.40
CA ALA A 120 -0.53 0.44 -0.63
C ALA A 120 -1.45 1.24 -1.58
N SER A 121 -1.45 2.57 -1.44
CA SER A 121 -2.19 3.47 -2.33
C SER A 121 -1.62 3.47 -3.75
N GLY A 122 -0.29 3.46 -3.90
CA GLY A 122 0.38 3.33 -5.20
C GLY A 122 0.12 1.98 -5.89
N MET A 123 -0.01 0.89 -5.14
CA MET A 123 -0.44 -0.41 -5.67
C MET A 123 -1.91 -0.41 -6.12
N GLY A 124 -2.79 0.29 -5.41
CA GLY A 124 -4.19 0.48 -5.82
C GLY A 124 -4.32 1.29 -7.12
N ASP A 125 -3.44 2.27 -7.33
CA ASP A 125 -3.38 3.10 -8.54
C ASP A 125 -2.85 2.34 -9.77
N LEU A 126 -2.03 1.31 -9.57
CA LEU A 126 -1.57 0.39 -10.63
C LEU A 126 -2.67 -0.55 -11.14
N GLY A 127 -3.92 -0.38 -10.70
CA GLY A 127 -5.06 -1.12 -11.23
C GLY A 127 -5.02 -2.61 -10.89
N LEU A 128 -4.54 -2.94 -9.68
CA LEU A 128 -4.69 -4.27 -9.07
C LEU A 128 -5.84 -4.20 -8.06
N PRO A 129 -7.11 -4.44 -8.48
CA PRO A 129 -8.24 -4.39 -7.60
C PRO A 129 -8.38 -5.74 -6.90
N GLY A 130 -8.33 -5.74 -5.57
CA GLY A 130 -8.81 -6.84 -4.74
C GLY A 130 -8.06 -8.16 -4.91
N MET A 131 -6.96 -8.28 -4.16
CA MET A 131 -6.56 -9.55 -3.55
C MET A 131 -6.50 -9.32 -2.04
#